data_AF-A0A1E3B692-F1
#
_entry.id   AF-A0A1E3B692-F1
#
_cell.length_a   1.000
_cell.length_b   1.000
_cell.length_c   1.000
_cell.angle_alpha   90.00
_cell.angle_beta   90.00
_cell.angle_gamma   90.00
#
_symmetry.space_group_name_H-M   'P 1'
#
loop_
_entity.id
_entity.type
_entity.pdbx_description
1 polymer ?
#
loop_
_entity_poly.entity_id
_entity_poly.type
_entity_poly.pdbx_seq_one_letter_code
_entity_poly.pdbx_strand_id
1 'polypeptide(L)'
;MIRVICGLDPDVELMRAVTRQSRWRDTRRPRYLTDQQRAQVEDHPEMEKARRNLRKIRTQYEEIQQPGMLPRLQQREKEVRNTRKRLQRSLRYQIREKFDEGQAFLDIEAQLSGAAAKEEKEDNSPLEDTMHPLQLHLVQSLLSYPVSNSLEDEWHRRDTGTAAVTQYCDVLEGGPSRGRPKQKALESASLAGPIAQPKDLQHTQSDIDLCKVHVSVRGKPLRATREYLETAKQPEACFQYFASEGLPDKVRF
;
A
#
# COMPACT_ATOMS: atom_id res chain seq x y z
N MET A 1 2.83 11.39 15.72
CA MET A 1 3.62 11.44 16.98
C MET A 1 3.77 12.85 17.52
N ILE A 2 4.28 13.81 16.73
CA ILE A 2 4.44 15.22 17.14
C ILE A 2 3.15 15.83 17.73
N ARG A 3 1.99 15.63 17.08
CA ARG A 3 0.69 16.13 17.60
C ARG A 3 0.36 15.63 19.01
N VAL A 4 0.58 14.35 19.29
CA VAL A 4 0.32 13.76 20.62
C VAL A 4 1.28 14.30 21.67
N ILE A 5 2.56 14.44 21.32
CA ILE A 5 3.58 15.06 22.18
C ILE A 5 3.20 16.53 22.50
N CYS A 6 2.58 17.22 21.54
CA CYS A 6 2.08 18.58 21.71
C CYS A 6 0.68 18.69 22.34
N GLY A 7 0.10 17.59 22.87
CA GLY A 7 -1.24 17.60 23.50
C GLY A 7 -2.41 17.78 22.52
N LEU A 8 -2.18 17.63 21.21
CA LEU A 8 -3.21 17.67 20.19
C LEU A 8 -3.73 16.27 19.88
N ASP A 9 -4.98 16.20 19.40
CA ASP A 9 -5.57 14.94 18.96
C ASP A 9 -4.66 14.23 17.95
N PRO A 10 -4.46 12.91 18.11
CA PRO A 10 -3.67 12.14 17.17
C PRO A 10 -4.31 12.20 15.79
N ASP A 11 -3.49 12.43 14.77
CA ASP A 11 -3.91 12.25 13.40
C ASP A 11 -4.09 10.75 13.13
N VAL A 12 -5.35 10.28 13.23
CA VAL A 12 -5.70 8.86 13.10
C VAL A 12 -5.33 8.31 11.73
N GLU A 13 -5.45 9.11 10.67
CA GLU A 13 -5.14 8.67 9.31
C GLU A 13 -3.62 8.57 9.11
N LEU A 14 -2.84 9.52 9.65
CA LEU A 14 -1.39 9.42 9.67
C LEU A 14 -0.91 8.21 10.48
N MET A 15 -1.46 8.00 11.68
CA MET A 15 -1.12 6.84 12.51
C MET A 15 -1.45 5.53 11.80
N ARG A 16 -2.63 5.44 11.17
CA ARG A 16 -2.99 4.27 10.34
C ARG A 16 -2.04 4.05 9.17
N ALA A 17 -1.62 5.11 8.48
CA ALA A 17 -0.69 5.01 7.36
C ALA A 17 0.69 4.50 7.81
N VAL A 18 1.25 5.09 8.87
CA VAL A 18 2.55 4.67 9.45
C VAL A 18 2.47 3.22 9.95
N THR A 19 1.40 2.83 10.64
CA THR A 19 1.20 1.45 11.11
C THR A 19 1.06 0.46 9.95
N ARG A 20 0.41 0.84 8.84
CA ARG A 20 0.36 -0.02 7.64
C ARG A 20 1.75 -0.20 7.03
N GLN A 21 2.54 0.87 6.98
CA GLN A 21 3.89 0.84 6.45
C GLN A 21 4.84 0.01 7.30
N SER A 22 4.80 0.16 8.63
CA SER A 22 5.61 -0.66 9.55
C SER A 22 5.27 -2.15 9.43
N ARG A 23 3.96 -2.50 9.43
CA ARG A 23 3.49 -3.88 9.23
C ARG A 23 3.89 -4.48 7.89
N TRP A 24 4.05 -3.66 6.86
CA TRP A 24 4.51 -4.13 5.55
C TRP A 24 6.02 -4.37 5.54
N ARG A 25 6.80 -3.47 6.17
CA ARG A 25 8.26 -3.58 6.29
C ARG A 25 8.71 -4.73 7.18
N ASP A 26 7.99 -5.03 8.25
CA ASP A 26 8.34 -6.11 9.16
C ASP A 26 8.33 -7.47 8.44
N THR A 27 9.53 -8.02 8.22
CA THR A 27 9.75 -9.31 7.54
C THR A 27 9.34 -10.49 8.40
N ARG A 28 9.35 -10.33 9.73
CA ARG A 28 8.94 -11.37 10.70
C ARG A 28 7.43 -11.61 10.66
N ARG A 29 6.66 -10.64 10.14
CA ARG A 29 5.21 -10.67 10.13
C ARG A 29 4.66 -11.76 9.20
N PRO A 30 3.85 -12.72 9.68
CA PRO A 30 3.31 -13.80 8.87
C PRO A 30 2.47 -13.32 7.68
N ARG A 31 3.00 -13.48 6.45
CA ARG A 31 2.30 -13.11 5.21
C ARG A 31 1.41 -14.24 4.69
N TYR A 32 1.89 -15.47 4.74
CA TYR A 32 1.21 -16.65 4.22
C TYR A 32 0.92 -17.68 5.31
N LEU A 33 -0.06 -18.54 5.05
CA LEU A 33 -0.28 -19.72 5.89
C LEU A 33 0.73 -20.79 5.51
N THR A 34 1.30 -21.44 6.52
CA THR A 34 2.10 -22.66 6.37
C THR A 34 1.23 -23.82 5.88
N ASP A 35 1.84 -24.86 5.32
CA ASP A 35 1.09 -26.01 4.82
C ASP A 35 0.33 -26.74 5.94
N GLN A 36 0.90 -26.79 7.14
CA GLN A 36 0.22 -27.32 8.33
C GLN A 36 -1.04 -26.50 8.66
N GLN A 37 -0.97 -25.17 8.62
CA GLN A 37 -2.12 -24.29 8.87
C GLN A 37 -3.18 -24.42 7.76
N ARG A 38 -2.76 -24.65 6.51
CA ARG A 38 -3.69 -24.92 5.41
C ARG A 38 -4.38 -26.27 5.60
N ALA A 39 -3.67 -27.29 6.07
CA ALA A 39 -4.24 -28.60 6.38
C ALA A 39 -5.30 -28.49 7.49
N GLN A 40 -5.01 -27.74 8.56
CA GLN A 40 -5.99 -27.45 9.64
C GLN A 40 -7.29 -26.83 9.11
N VAL A 41 -7.23 -26.02 8.05
CA VAL A 41 -8.44 -25.47 7.42
C VAL A 41 -9.25 -26.54 6.70
N GLU A 42 -8.61 -27.53 6.07
CA GLU A 42 -9.34 -28.63 5.41
C GLU A 42 -10.08 -29.51 6.42
N ASP A 43 -9.53 -29.69 7.62
CA ASP A 43 -10.14 -30.46 8.72
C ASP A 43 -11.27 -29.71 9.44
N HIS A 44 -11.52 -28.44 9.08
CA HIS A 44 -12.54 -27.62 9.72
C HIS A 44 -13.96 -28.16 9.47
N PRO A 45 -14.85 -28.18 10.49
CA PRO A 45 -16.20 -28.77 10.36
C PRO A 45 -17.05 -28.14 9.24
N GLU A 46 -16.89 -26.84 9.00
CA GLU A 46 -17.56 -26.17 7.88
C GLU A 46 -17.06 -26.62 6.50
N MET A 47 -15.75 -26.90 6.36
CA MET A 47 -15.19 -27.45 5.12
C MET A 47 -15.72 -28.84 4.86
N GLU A 48 -15.74 -29.69 5.89
CA GLU A 48 -16.29 -31.03 5.80
C GLU A 48 -17.79 -31.00 5.46
N LYS A 49 -18.56 -30.09 6.04
CA LYS A 49 -19.98 -29.90 5.68
C LYS A 49 -20.14 -29.50 4.21
N ALA A 50 -19.33 -28.56 3.71
CA ALA A 50 -19.36 -28.14 2.32
C ALA A 50 -19.00 -29.28 1.36
N ARG A 51 -17.97 -30.08 1.69
CA ARG A 51 -17.56 -31.27 0.94
C ARG A 51 -18.64 -32.35 0.91
N ARG A 52 -19.27 -32.64 2.05
CA ARG A 52 -20.39 -33.58 2.14
C ARG A 52 -21.56 -33.16 1.26
N ASN A 53 -21.91 -31.87 1.26
CA ASN A 53 -22.97 -31.34 0.40
C ASN A 53 -22.63 -31.48 -1.09
N LEU A 54 -21.37 -31.21 -1.47
CA LEU A 54 -20.91 -31.41 -2.84
C LEU A 54 -20.99 -32.88 -3.25
N ARG A 55 -20.54 -33.81 -2.40
CA ARG A 55 -20.62 -35.26 -2.66
C ARG A 55 -22.07 -35.70 -2.90
N LYS A 56 -23.02 -35.26 -2.08
CA LYS A 56 -24.46 -35.57 -2.25
C LYS A 56 -25.03 -35.10 -3.59
N ILE A 57 -24.65 -33.91 -4.05
CA ILE A 57 -25.11 -33.41 -5.35
C ILE A 57 -24.44 -34.15 -6.51
N ARG A 58 -23.17 -34.55 -6.36
CA ARG A 58 -22.48 -35.38 -7.37
C ARG A 58 -23.14 -36.73 -7.54
N THR A 59 -23.44 -37.44 -6.44
CA THR A 59 -24.12 -38.74 -6.51
C THR A 59 -25.49 -38.62 -7.18
N GLN A 60 -26.28 -37.60 -6.82
CA GLN A 60 -27.57 -37.33 -7.47
C GLN A 60 -27.43 -37.00 -8.97
N TYR A 61 -26.35 -36.32 -9.36
CA TYR A 61 -26.09 -36.03 -10.76
C TYR A 61 -25.71 -37.29 -11.55
N GLU A 62 -24.89 -38.16 -10.98
CA GLU A 62 -24.49 -39.45 -11.58
C GLU A 62 -25.70 -40.37 -11.78
N GLU A 63 -26.65 -40.40 -10.84
CA GLU A 63 -27.87 -41.22 -10.91
C GLU A 63 -28.87 -40.71 -11.94
N ILE A 64 -29.13 -39.39 -11.99
CA ILE A 64 -30.26 -38.84 -12.76
C ILE A 64 -29.80 -38.27 -14.13
N GLN A 65 -28.53 -37.87 -14.27
CA GLN A 65 -27.92 -37.26 -15.47
C GLN A 65 -28.73 -36.11 -16.10
N GLN A 66 -29.47 -35.35 -15.29
CA GLN A 66 -30.30 -34.26 -15.77
C GLN A 66 -29.50 -32.97 -16.04
N PRO A 67 -29.69 -32.30 -17.19
CA PRO A 67 -28.97 -31.06 -17.53
C PRO A 67 -29.17 -29.93 -16.50
N GLY A 68 -30.35 -29.83 -15.89
CA GLY A 68 -30.68 -28.81 -14.89
C GLY A 68 -29.91 -28.92 -13.56
N MET A 69 -29.20 -30.03 -13.33
CA MET A 69 -28.40 -30.27 -12.14
C MET A 69 -26.96 -29.72 -12.26
N LEU A 70 -26.47 -29.50 -13.49
CA LEU A 70 -25.13 -28.94 -13.74
C LEU A 70 -24.90 -27.58 -13.05
N PRO A 71 -25.82 -26.60 -13.13
CA PRO A 71 -25.66 -25.33 -12.41
C PRO A 71 -25.62 -25.50 -10.89
N ARG A 72 -26.40 -26.45 -10.35
CA ARG A 72 -26.41 -26.76 -8.91
C ARG A 72 -25.09 -27.36 -8.46
N LEU A 73 -24.51 -28.25 -9.26
CA LEU A 73 -23.19 -28.83 -9.01
C LEU A 73 -22.11 -27.74 -8.99
N GLN A 74 -22.06 -26.91 -10.04
CA GLN A 74 -21.11 -25.79 -10.14
C GLN A 74 -21.24 -24.83 -8.95
N GLN A 75 -22.47 -24.56 -8.51
CA GLN A 75 -22.73 -23.72 -7.34
C GLN A 75 -22.16 -24.35 -6.06
N ARG A 76 -22.32 -25.66 -5.84
CA ARG A 76 -21.71 -26.34 -4.68
C ARG A 76 -20.18 -26.37 -4.74
N GLU A 77 -19.60 -26.55 -5.92
CA GLU A 77 -18.14 -26.46 -6.09
C GLU A 77 -17.61 -25.05 -5.79
N LYS A 78 -18.36 -24.03 -6.19
CA LYS A 78 -18.07 -22.64 -5.84
C LYS A 78 -18.18 -22.41 -4.33
N GLU A 79 -19.18 -22.98 -3.67
CA GLU A 79 -19.32 -22.89 -2.21
C GLU A 79 -18.12 -23.51 -1.50
N VAL A 80 -17.66 -24.70 -1.88
CA VAL A 80 -16.45 -25.33 -1.29
C VAL A 80 -15.20 -24.44 -1.47
N ARG A 81 -15.03 -23.83 -2.65
CA ARG A 81 -13.92 -22.89 -2.89
C ARG A 81 -14.05 -21.63 -2.03
N ASN A 82 -15.26 -21.11 -1.87
CA ASN A 82 -15.51 -19.90 -1.09
C ASN A 82 -15.33 -20.14 0.42
N THR A 83 -15.81 -21.26 0.95
CA THR A 83 -15.62 -21.63 2.36
C THR A 83 -14.14 -21.79 2.67
N ARG A 84 -13.38 -22.46 1.79
CA ARG A 84 -11.92 -22.57 1.94
C ARG A 84 -11.25 -21.21 2.01
N LYS A 85 -11.52 -20.34 1.04
CA LYS A 85 -10.94 -18.99 1.00
C LYS A 85 -11.31 -18.16 2.24
N ARG A 86 -12.56 -18.26 2.70
CA ARG A 86 -13.04 -17.56 3.90
C ARG A 86 -12.28 -18.03 5.14
N LEU A 87 -12.19 -19.34 5.35
CA LEU A 87 -11.53 -19.92 6.52
C LEU A 87 -10.02 -19.63 6.52
N GLN A 88 -9.35 -19.76 5.37
CA GLN A 88 -7.96 -19.35 5.23
C GLN A 88 -7.77 -17.85 5.53
N ARG A 89 -8.68 -16.98 5.07
CA ARG A 89 -8.62 -15.55 5.40
C ARG A 89 -8.81 -15.30 6.90
N SER A 90 -9.76 -15.99 7.53
CA SER A 90 -10.03 -15.90 8.96
C SER A 90 -8.81 -16.34 9.78
N LEU A 91 -8.24 -17.51 9.46
CA LEU A 91 -7.05 -18.03 10.14
C LEU A 91 -5.84 -17.10 9.97
N ARG A 92 -5.62 -16.57 8.76
CA ARG A 92 -4.57 -15.56 8.53
C ARG A 92 -4.75 -14.31 9.37
N TYR A 93 -5.99 -13.85 9.52
CA TYR A 93 -6.29 -12.69 10.35
C TYR A 93 -5.93 -12.97 11.81
N GLN A 94 -6.39 -14.10 12.36
CA GLN A 94 -6.11 -14.50 13.75
C GLN A 94 -4.61 -14.66 14.03
N ILE A 95 -3.85 -15.27 13.11
CA ILE A 95 -2.40 -15.42 13.27
C ILE A 95 -1.72 -14.06 13.29
N ARG A 96 -2.11 -13.15 12.38
CA ARG A 96 -1.55 -11.81 12.30
C ARG A 96 -1.89 -10.95 13.51
N GLU A 97 -3.11 -11.07 14.02
CA GLU A 97 -3.55 -10.35 15.23
C GLU A 97 -2.74 -10.80 16.45
N LYS A 98 -2.62 -12.11 16.66
CA LYS A 98 -1.79 -12.67 17.74
C LYS A 98 -0.31 -12.31 17.62
N PHE A 99 0.21 -12.29 16.39
CA PHE A 99 1.57 -11.84 16.13
C PHE A 99 1.74 -10.35 16.43
N ASP A 100 0.85 -9.50 15.92
CA ASP A 100 0.92 -8.05 16.10
C ASP A 100 0.85 -7.69 17.60
N GLU A 101 0.04 -8.41 18.40
CA GLU A 101 -0.02 -8.25 19.85
C GLU A 101 1.22 -8.79 20.56
N GLY A 102 1.60 -10.06 20.30
CA GLY A 102 2.73 -10.70 20.98
C GLY A 102 4.07 -10.04 20.68
N GLN A 103 4.30 -9.65 19.43
CA GLN A 103 5.52 -8.97 19.03
C GLN A 103 5.60 -7.56 19.65
N ALA A 104 4.48 -6.86 19.81
CA ALA A 104 4.47 -5.57 20.48
C ALA A 104 4.92 -5.68 21.95
N PHE A 105 4.52 -6.74 22.67
CA PHE A 105 5.01 -6.98 24.03
C PHE A 105 6.53 -7.19 24.06
N LEU A 106 7.05 -8.08 23.19
CA LEU A 106 8.48 -8.35 23.12
C LEU A 106 9.29 -7.11 22.75
N ASP A 107 8.81 -6.31 21.80
CA ASP A 107 9.48 -5.08 21.37
C ASP A 107 9.51 -4.05 22.51
N ILE A 108 8.43 -3.91 23.29
CA ILE A 108 8.38 -3.02 24.48
C ILE A 108 9.35 -3.53 25.56
N GLU A 109 9.35 -4.83 25.86
CA GLU A 109 10.27 -5.41 26.86
C GLU A 109 11.73 -5.21 26.45
N ALA A 110 12.06 -5.39 25.17
CA ALA A 110 13.40 -5.15 24.64
C ALA A 110 13.80 -3.65 24.74
N GLN A 111 12.86 -2.73 24.49
CA GLN A 111 13.08 -1.29 24.67
C GLN A 111 13.36 -0.94 26.13
N LEU A 112 12.54 -1.43 27.06
CA LEU A 112 12.71 -1.20 28.50
C LEU A 112 14.01 -1.82 29.04
N SER A 113 14.43 -2.94 28.47
CA SER A 113 15.68 -3.62 28.84
C SER A 113 16.93 -3.01 28.21
N GLY A 114 16.80 -1.98 27.36
CA GLY A 114 17.92 -1.36 26.64
C GLY A 114 18.52 -2.23 25.52
N ALA A 115 17.88 -3.34 25.16
CA ALA A 115 18.33 -4.26 24.12
C ALA A 115 17.92 -3.84 22.70
N ALA A 116 16.98 -2.90 22.57
CA ALA A 116 16.42 -2.44 21.28
C ALA A 116 17.44 -1.83 20.30
N ALA A 117 18.63 -1.45 20.76
CA ALA A 117 19.69 -0.90 19.90
C ALA A 117 20.58 -1.95 19.22
N LYS A 118 20.40 -3.25 19.54
CA LYS A 118 20.98 -4.31 18.71
C LYS A 118 20.06 -4.47 17.50
N GLU A 119 20.26 -3.61 16.50
CA GLU A 119 19.69 -3.79 15.18
C GLU A 119 20.00 -5.23 14.76
N GLU A 120 18.99 -6.09 14.81
CA GLU A 120 19.06 -7.41 14.20
C GLU A 120 19.46 -7.13 12.76
N LYS A 121 20.69 -7.56 12.42
CA LYS A 121 21.27 -7.43 11.09
C LYS A 121 20.15 -7.63 10.10
N GLU A 122 20.01 -6.66 9.20
CA GLU A 122 19.12 -6.69 8.05
C GLU A 122 19.25 -8.04 7.36
N ASP A 123 18.48 -9.02 7.82
CA ASP A 123 18.30 -10.27 7.12
C ASP A 123 17.48 -9.85 5.92
N ASN A 124 18.24 -9.53 4.87
CA ASN A 124 17.85 -9.29 3.49
C ASN A 124 17.11 -10.53 2.97
N SER A 125 15.97 -10.83 3.59
CA SER A 125 15.00 -11.77 3.09
C SER A 125 14.29 -11.05 1.97
N PRO A 126 14.37 -11.59 0.75
CA PRO A 126 13.99 -10.84 -0.41
C PRO A 126 12.50 -10.55 -0.33
N LEU A 127 12.17 -9.27 -0.43
CA LEU A 127 10.85 -8.73 -0.73
C LEU A 127 10.39 -9.15 -2.16
N GLU A 128 10.81 -10.32 -2.65
CA GLU A 128 10.74 -10.72 -4.05
C GLU A 128 9.37 -11.26 -4.48
N ASP A 129 8.48 -11.65 -3.56
CA ASP A 129 7.39 -12.54 -3.98
C ASP A 129 6.17 -11.85 -4.61
N THR A 130 6.20 -10.55 -4.95
CA THR A 130 5.09 -9.96 -5.74
C THR A 130 5.33 -8.60 -6.40
N MET A 131 6.38 -7.87 -6.05
CA MET A 131 6.58 -6.48 -6.49
C MET A 131 7.54 -6.43 -7.69
N HIS A 132 7.24 -5.59 -8.69
CA HIS A 132 8.17 -5.38 -9.81
C HIS A 132 9.52 -4.87 -9.27
N PRO A 133 10.69 -5.33 -9.75
CA PRO A 133 11.99 -4.94 -9.18
C PRO A 133 12.20 -3.42 -9.11
N LEU A 134 11.77 -2.68 -10.14
CA LEU A 134 11.82 -1.21 -10.14
C LEU A 134 10.85 -0.57 -9.13
N GLN A 135 9.70 -1.21 -8.88
CA GLN A 135 8.74 -0.76 -7.86
C GLN A 135 9.30 -0.99 -6.45
N LEU A 136 9.96 -2.13 -6.23
CA LEU A 136 10.65 -2.42 -4.97
C LEU A 136 11.76 -1.41 -4.72
N HIS A 137 12.61 -1.16 -5.73
CA HIS A 137 13.68 -0.17 -5.65
C HIS A 137 13.14 1.23 -5.34
N LEU A 138 12.06 1.66 -6.01
CA LEU A 138 11.39 2.91 -5.73
C LEU A 138 10.96 3.02 -4.27
N VAL A 139 10.25 2.01 -3.77
CA VAL A 139 9.72 2.02 -2.40
C VAL A 139 10.85 2.00 -1.38
N GLN A 140 11.91 1.23 -1.61
CA GLN A 140 13.09 1.21 -0.74
C GLN A 140 13.79 2.58 -0.72
N SER A 141 14.03 3.19 -1.88
CA SER A 141 14.72 4.49 -1.97
C SER A 141 13.89 5.61 -1.32
N LEU A 142 12.58 5.67 -1.54
CA LEU A 142 11.72 6.71 -0.95
C LEU A 142 11.53 6.58 0.56
N LEU A 143 11.59 5.35 1.08
CA LEU A 143 11.39 5.05 2.51
C LEU A 143 12.69 4.87 3.30
N SER A 144 13.84 5.06 2.64
CA SER A 144 15.16 5.05 3.27
C SER A 144 15.33 6.20 4.25
N TYR A 145 16.20 6.00 5.25
CA TYR A 145 16.65 7.03 6.19
C TYR A 145 18.10 7.40 5.87
N PRO A 146 18.54 8.65 6.18
CA PRO A 146 19.93 9.02 5.97
C PRO A 146 20.83 8.19 6.89
N VAL A 147 21.99 7.79 6.39
CA VAL A 147 22.94 6.91 7.11
C VAL A 147 23.48 7.59 8.37
N SER A 148 23.56 8.92 8.36
CA SER A 148 23.88 9.73 9.53
C SER A 148 23.09 11.05 9.53
N ASN A 149 23.23 11.85 10.58
CA ASN A 149 22.63 13.18 10.68
C ASN A 149 23.40 14.26 9.86
N SER A 150 24.23 13.86 8.90
CA SER A 150 24.94 14.78 8.01
C SER A 150 24.00 15.36 6.95
N LEU A 151 24.33 16.55 6.47
CA LEU A 151 23.58 17.20 5.38
C LEU A 151 23.77 16.42 4.08
N GLU A 152 24.98 15.93 3.85
CA GLU A 152 25.42 15.18 2.68
C GLU A 152 24.64 13.86 2.55
N ASP A 153 24.42 13.13 3.65
CA ASP A 153 23.65 11.88 3.63
C ASP A 153 22.16 12.12 3.34
N GLU A 154 21.60 13.21 3.85
CA GLU A 154 20.22 13.59 3.52
C GLU A 154 20.08 14.01 2.05
N TRP A 155 21.09 14.68 1.47
CA TRP A 155 21.13 14.98 0.05
C TRP A 155 21.25 13.72 -0.79
N HIS A 156 22.18 12.82 -0.46
CA HIS A 156 22.33 11.54 -1.14
C HIS A 156 21.04 10.70 -1.09
N ARG A 157 20.34 10.68 0.04
CA ARG A 157 19.05 10.02 0.17
C ARG A 157 18.00 10.61 -0.76
N ARG A 158 17.92 11.94 -0.86
CA ARG A 158 16.99 12.64 -1.77
C ARG A 158 17.30 12.34 -3.23
N ASP A 159 18.57 12.45 -3.62
CA ASP A 159 19.01 12.21 -4.99
C ASP A 159 18.74 10.75 -5.40
N THR A 160 19.00 9.81 -4.50
CA THR A 160 18.68 8.39 -4.70
C THR A 160 17.17 8.18 -4.87
N GLY A 161 16.35 8.84 -4.04
CA GLY A 161 14.89 8.83 -4.17
C GLY A 161 14.41 9.39 -5.51
N THR A 162 14.96 10.53 -5.93
CA THR A 162 14.63 11.17 -7.22
C THR A 162 15.03 10.28 -8.39
N ALA A 163 16.22 9.70 -8.38
CA ALA A 163 16.68 8.77 -9.40
C ALA A 163 15.77 7.54 -9.50
N ALA A 164 15.35 6.97 -8.37
CA ALA A 164 14.45 5.83 -8.35
C ALA A 164 13.05 6.17 -8.89
N VAL A 165 12.54 7.39 -8.62
CA VAL A 165 11.30 7.89 -9.23
C VAL A 165 11.45 7.98 -10.74
N THR A 166 12.51 8.60 -11.24
CA THR A 166 12.77 8.73 -12.68
C THR A 166 12.85 7.37 -13.37
N GLN A 167 13.57 6.41 -12.79
CA GLN A 167 13.70 5.06 -13.33
C GLN A 167 12.36 4.31 -13.39
N TYR A 168 11.48 4.56 -12.44
CA TYR A 168 10.19 3.88 -12.37
C TYR A 168 9.11 4.53 -13.25
N CYS A 169 9.26 5.81 -13.63
CA CYS A 169 8.27 6.51 -14.47
C CYS A 169 7.97 5.81 -15.80
N ASP A 170 8.93 5.07 -16.36
CA ASP A 170 8.76 4.34 -17.63
C ASP A 170 8.12 2.94 -17.44
N VAL A 171 7.88 2.51 -16.20
CA VAL A 171 7.28 1.21 -15.89
C VAL A 171 5.78 1.26 -16.14
N LEU A 172 5.32 0.52 -17.14
CA LEU A 172 3.91 0.27 -17.37
C LEU A 172 3.38 -0.71 -16.32
N GLU A 173 3.04 -0.20 -15.15
CA GLU A 173 2.25 -0.97 -14.19
C GLU A 173 0.89 -1.29 -14.78
N GLY A 174 0.55 -2.59 -14.77
CA GLY A 174 -0.65 -3.12 -15.40
C GLY A 174 -1.87 -2.24 -15.14
N GLY A 175 -2.53 -1.83 -16.23
CA GLY A 175 -3.76 -1.04 -16.16
C GLY A 175 -4.84 -1.69 -15.30
N PRO A 176 -5.88 -0.94 -14.87
CA PRO A 176 -6.85 -1.39 -13.89
C PRO A 176 -7.29 -2.82 -14.19
N SER A 177 -7.10 -3.73 -13.23
CA SER A 177 -7.48 -5.14 -13.31
C SER A 177 -8.83 -5.21 -14.00
N ARG A 178 -8.88 -5.65 -15.27
CA ARG A 178 -10.04 -5.46 -16.15
C ARG A 178 -11.32 -5.77 -15.39
N GLY A 179 -11.97 -4.70 -14.90
CA GLY A 179 -13.25 -4.79 -14.24
C GLY A 179 -14.20 -5.39 -15.27
N ARG A 180 -14.98 -6.37 -14.82
CA ARG A 180 -16.16 -6.98 -15.46
C ARG A 180 -16.41 -6.47 -16.90
N PRO A 181 -16.30 -7.32 -17.94
CA PRO A 181 -16.64 -6.93 -19.30
C PRO A 181 -17.99 -6.21 -19.31
N LYS A 182 -18.03 -4.99 -19.85
CA LYS A 182 -19.31 -4.31 -20.10
C LYS A 182 -20.12 -5.27 -20.99
N GLN A 183 -21.26 -5.73 -20.49
CA GLN A 183 -22.22 -6.42 -21.33
C GLN A 183 -22.53 -5.49 -22.49
N LYS A 184 -22.28 -5.96 -23.72
CA LYS A 184 -22.73 -5.27 -24.93
C LYS A 184 -24.26 -5.21 -24.82
N ALA A 185 -24.80 -4.00 -24.67
CA ALA A 185 -26.21 -3.79 -24.91
C ALA A 185 -26.45 -4.12 -26.39
N LEU A 186 -27.44 -4.98 -26.61
CA LEU A 186 -27.89 -5.44 -27.92
C LEU A 186 -28.23 -4.23 -28.79
N GLU A 187 -27.76 -4.28 -30.03
CA GLU A 187 -27.96 -3.29 -31.08
C GLU A 187 -29.45 -2.97 -31.28
N SER A 188 -29.81 -1.69 -31.19
CA SER A 188 -31.00 -1.16 -31.87
C SER A 188 -30.54 -0.14 -32.92
N ALA A 189 -30.56 -0.61 -34.16
CA ALA A 189 -30.81 0.11 -35.41
C ALA A 189 -30.42 1.60 -35.53
N SER A 190 -29.42 1.83 -36.39
CA SER A 190 -29.39 2.77 -37.53
C SER A 190 -29.89 4.21 -37.32
N LEU A 191 -28.98 5.17 -37.57
CA LEU A 191 -29.09 6.12 -38.69
C LEU A 191 -27.76 6.85 -38.96
N ALA A 192 -27.29 6.70 -40.21
CA ALA A 192 -26.42 7.56 -41.05
C ALA A 192 -25.54 8.64 -40.37
N GLY A 193 -24.21 8.60 -40.50
CA GLY A 193 -23.47 9.11 -41.66
C GLY A 193 -22.12 9.74 -41.21
N PRO A 194 -21.15 9.99 -42.11
CA PRO A 194 -19.73 9.69 -41.86
C PRO A 194 -18.84 10.94 -41.63
N ILE A 195 -17.59 10.74 -41.15
CA ILE A 195 -16.33 11.15 -41.82
C ILE A 195 -15.10 11.16 -40.88
N ALA A 196 -14.07 10.40 -41.32
CA ALA A 196 -12.61 10.53 -41.21
C ALA A 196 -11.84 10.59 -39.86
N GLN A 197 -10.89 9.66 -39.74
CA GLN A 197 -9.52 9.90 -39.22
C GLN A 197 -8.55 9.99 -40.43
N PRO A 198 -7.22 10.09 -40.25
CA PRO A 198 -6.38 11.02 -39.49
C PRO A 198 -5.34 11.68 -40.44
N LYS A 199 -4.64 12.75 -40.04
CA LYS A 199 -3.40 13.16 -40.72
C LYS A 199 -2.34 13.66 -39.75
N ASP A 200 -1.25 12.90 -39.68
CA ASP A 200 0.07 13.34 -39.30
C ASP A 200 0.57 14.46 -40.22
N LEU A 201 1.34 15.39 -39.67
CA LEU A 201 2.36 16.15 -40.37
C LEU A 201 3.44 16.56 -39.36
N GLN A 202 4.63 15.96 -39.51
CA GLN A 202 5.87 16.44 -38.93
C GLN A 202 6.43 17.55 -39.82
N HIS A 203 6.87 18.69 -39.25
CA HIS A 203 8.18 19.29 -39.55
C HIS A 203 8.57 20.37 -38.52
N THR A 204 9.80 20.23 -38.02
CA THR A 204 10.78 21.17 -37.41
C THR A 204 10.58 22.68 -37.69
N GLN A 205 10.91 23.63 -36.80
CA GLN A 205 12.20 23.87 -36.13
C GLN A 205 12.08 24.93 -34.99
N SER A 206 13.01 24.82 -34.03
CA SER A 206 13.49 25.74 -32.97
C SER A 206 12.92 27.16 -32.82
N ASP A 207 12.56 27.53 -31.58
CA ASP A 207 13.26 28.61 -30.86
C ASP A 207 13.03 28.52 -29.34
N ILE A 208 14.10 28.84 -28.61
CA ILE A 208 14.22 28.87 -27.15
C ILE A 208 13.45 30.09 -26.63
N ASP A 209 12.44 29.91 -25.78
CA ASP A 209 12.13 30.94 -24.78
C ASP A 209 11.40 30.40 -23.54
N LEU A 210 11.66 31.09 -22.45
CA LEU A 210 11.57 30.74 -21.04
C LEU A 210 10.34 29.99 -20.52
N CYS A 211 10.65 29.04 -19.63
CA CYS A 211 9.88 28.54 -18.50
C CYS A 211 8.72 29.42 -18.00
N LYS A 212 7.48 28.95 -18.18
CA LYS A 212 6.40 29.14 -17.20
C LYS A 212 5.73 27.80 -16.91
N VAL A 213 6.32 27.04 -15.99
CA VAL A 213 5.65 25.92 -15.34
C VAL A 213 4.51 26.51 -14.51
N HIS A 214 3.28 26.33 -14.99
CA HIS A 214 2.08 26.60 -14.21
C HIS A 214 2.02 25.55 -13.09
N VAL A 215 2.57 25.89 -11.92
CA VAL A 215 2.45 25.08 -10.71
C VAL A 215 0.96 24.99 -10.38
N SER A 216 0.33 23.87 -10.75
CA SER A 216 -0.99 23.51 -10.24
C SER A 216 -0.83 23.16 -8.77
N VAL A 217 -1.01 24.16 -7.91
CA VAL A 217 -1.06 24.00 -6.46
C VAL A 217 -2.24 23.09 -6.13
N ARG A 218 -1.97 21.80 -5.93
CA ARG A 218 -2.98 20.82 -5.50
C ARG A 218 -2.60 20.23 -4.15
N GLY A 219 -2.94 20.98 -3.14
CA GLY A 219 -3.05 20.53 -1.75
C GLY A 219 -3.72 21.66 -0.99
N LYS A 220 -5.05 21.71 -0.99
CA LYS A 220 -5.76 22.68 -0.14
C LYS A 220 -5.41 22.32 1.31
N PRO A 221 -4.76 23.19 2.09
CA PRO A 221 -4.69 22.97 3.52
C PRO A 221 -6.11 22.82 4.06
N LEU A 222 -6.31 21.87 4.98
CA LEU A 222 -7.57 21.75 5.72
C LEU A 222 -7.89 23.14 6.27
N ARG A 223 -9.14 23.60 6.17
CA ARG A 223 -9.51 25.00 6.50
C ARG A 223 -8.96 25.43 7.87
N ALA A 224 -8.97 24.52 8.84
CA ALA A 224 -8.37 24.71 10.16
C ALA A 224 -6.85 25.02 10.14
N THR A 225 -6.08 24.35 9.28
CA THR A 225 -4.65 24.62 9.11
C THR A 225 -4.40 25.98 8.47
N ARG A 226 -5.27 26.41 7.55
CA ARG A 226 -5.19 27.73 6.93
C ARG A 226 -5.54 28.84 7.93
N GLU A 227 -6.64 28.67 8.66
CA GLU A 227 -7.06 29.60 9.71
C GLU A 227 -5.99 29.74 10.81
N TYR A 228 -5.33 28.63 11.19
CA TYR A 228 -4.20 28.65 12.12
C TYR A 228 -2.99 29.42 11.56
N LEU A 229 -2.61 29.21 10.29
CA LEU A 229 -1.50 29.93 9.68
C LEU A 229 -1.79 31.43 9.48
N GLU A 230 -3.05 31.79 9.24
CA GLU A 230 -3.48 33.19 9.08
C GLU A 230 -3.61 33.93 10.42
N THR A 231 -3.84 33.22 11.53
CA THR A 231 -4.02 33.81 12.88
C THR A 231 -2.81 33.65 13.80
N ALA A 232 -1.89 32.73 13.51
CA ALA A 232 -0.67 32.55 14.29
C ALA A 232 0.26 33.76 14.14
N LYS A 233 0.79 34.24 15.27
CA LYS A 233 1.89 35.21 15.25
C LYS A 233 3.07 34.58 14.52
N GLN A 234 3.63 35.31 13.55
CA GLN A 234 4.83 34.85 12.86
C GLN A 234 5.95 34.62 13.89
N PRO A 235 6.68 33.50 13.80
CA PRO A 235 7.80 33.28 14.70
C PRO A 235 8.87 34.35 14.43
N GLU A 236 9.32 35.02 15.49
CA GLU A 236 10.34 36.07 15.43
C GLU A 236 11.73 35.53 15.03
N ALA A 237 11.89 34.21 14.98
CA ALA A 237 13.10 33.55 14.49
C ALA A 237 12.77 32.40 13.53
N CYS A 238 13.52 32.33 12.43
CA CYS A 238 13.54 31.18 11.53
C CYS A 238 14.03 29.93 12.27
N PHE A 239 13.46 28.76 11.97
CA PHE A 239 13.84 27.45 12.53
C PHE A 239 15.35 27.14 12.40
N GLN A 240 16.04 27.83 11.50
CA GLN A 240 17.48 27.74 11.27
C GLN A 240 18.33 28.35 12.40
N TYR A 241 17.78 29.23 13.25
CA TYR A 241 18.50 29.86 14.37
C TYR A 241 18.48 29.04 15.67
N PHE A 242 17.65 28.00 15.78
CA PHE A 242 17.66 27.11 16.94
C PHE A 242 18.79 26.06 16.89
N ALA A 243 19.47 25.92 15.75
CA ALA A 243 20.53 24.92 15.55
C ALA A 243 21.95 25.45 15.80
N SER A 244 22.12 26.74 16.11
CA SER A 244 23.44 27.31 16.42
C SER A 244 23.60 27.48 17.93
N GLU A 245 24.11 26.44 18.60
CA GLU A 245 24.64 26.56 19.97
C GLU A 245 25.89 27.45 19.94
N GLY A 246 25.73 28.79 20.00
CA GLY A 246 26.90 29.68 20.06
C GLY A 246 26.72 31.17 19.76
N LEU A 247 25.52 31.71 19.52
CA LEU A 247 25.35 33.16 19.30
C LEU A 247 24.77 33.87 20.53
N PRO A 248 25.43 34.93 21.05
CA PRO A 248 24.98 35.62 22.25
C PRO A 248 23.73 36.49 22.03
N ASP A 249 22.87 36.54 23.05
CA ASP A 249 21.54 37.18 23.14
C ASP A 249 21.46 38.71 22.89
N LYS A 250 22.49 39.36 22.33
CA LYS A 250 22.56 40.83 22.26
C LYS A 250 21.95 41.47 21.01
N VAL A 251 21.20 40.74 20.19
CA VAL A 251 20.42 41.34 19.09
C VAL A 251 18.98 40.87 19.19
N ARG A 252 18.28 41.35 20.23
CA ARG A 252 16.82 41.39 20.30
C ARG A 252 16.42 42.82 20.68
N PHE A 253 16.23 43.65 19.66
CA PHE A 253 15.38 44.84 19.69
C PHE A 253 14.41 44.72 18.52
#